data_AF-I9TXA0-F1
#
_entry.id   AF-I9TXA0-F1
#
_cell.length_a   1.000
_cell.length_b   1.000
_cell.length_c   1.000
_cell.angle_alpha   90.00
_cell.angle_beta   90.00
_cell.angle_gamma   90.00
#
_symmetry.space_group_name_H-M   'P 1'
#
loop_
_entity.id
_entity.type
_entity.pdbx_description
1 polymer ?
#
loop_
_entity_poly.entity_id
_entity_poly.type
_entity_poly.pdbx_seq_one_letter_code
_entity_poly.pdbx_strand_id
1 'polypeptide(L)'
;MKEAFKDWIYKDYARRTHLEQIYNDTFNNSVLKTYDGSQLELEGFNHHISLRPHQKNAIFRTIQDRAVCLDHQVGAGKTLCAIASCMEQKRMGLVNKTLIAVPNHLTKQWGDEFYKAYPNANVLVVDKKDTTEKEESFYSIKSLTTIMTL
;
A
#
# COMPACT_ATOMS: atom_id res chain seq x y z
N MET A 1 -35.37 30.05 -5.79
CA MET A 1 -34.35 29.57 -6.74
C MET A 1 -34.35 28.03 -6.88
N LYS A 2 -34.25 27.27 -5.77
CA LYS A 2 -34.27 25.79 -5.82
C LYS A 2 -35.57 25.19 -6.39
N GLU A 3 -36.74 25.75 -6.05
CA GLU A 3 -38.03 25.26 -6.57
C GLU A 3 -38.25 25.58 -8.05
N ALA A 4 -37.96 26.82 -8.47
CA ALA A 4 -38.05 27.21 -9.88
C ALA A 4 -37.16 26.36 -10.80
N PHE A 5 -35.96 26.00 -10.35
CA PHE A 5 -35.08 25.09 -11.08
C PHE A 5 -35.66 23.66 -11.15
N LYS A 6 -36.23 23.17 -10.04
CA LYS A 6 -36.88 21.86 -9.97
C LYS A 6 -38.05 21.78 -10.95
N ASP A 7 -38.94 22.75 -10.94
CA ASP A 7 -40.07 22.78 -11.87
C ASP A 7 -39.60 22.92 -13.32
N TRP A 8 -38.55 23.69 -13.57
CA TRP A 8 -37.98 23.86 -14.89
C TRP A 8 -37.33 22.57 -15.44
N ILE A 9 -36.57 21.83 -14.62
CA ILE A 9 -35.88 20.62 -15.07
C ILE A 9 -36.84 19.45 -15.32
N TYR A 10 -37.91 19.32 -14.53
CA TYR A 10 -38.87 18.21 -14.67
C TYR A 10 -39.95 18.45 -15.74
N LYS A 11 -40.10 19.67 -16.25
CA LYS A 11 -41.06 20.00 -17.32
C LYS A 11 -40.69 19.39 -18.69
N ASP A 12 -39.45 18.99 -18.89
CA ASP A 12 -38.92 18.56 -20.19
C ASP A 12 -37.98 17.37 -20.01
N TYR A 13 -38.44 16.21 -20.47
CA TYR A 13 -37.72 14.97 -20.35
C TYR A 13 -36.41 14.98 -21.14
N ALA A 14 -36.41 15.48 -22.39
CA ALA A 14 -35.23 15.49 -23.24
C ALA A 14 -34.12 16.36 -22.64
N ARG A 15 -34.50 17.53 -22.11
CA ARG A 15 -33.57 18.42 -21.40
C ARG A 15 -33.00 17.79 -20.14
N ARG A 16 -33.85 17.14 -19.33
CA ARG A 16 -33.42 16.43 -18.12
C ARG A 16 -32.37 15.39 -18.46
N THR A 17 -32.64 14.52 -19.42
CA THR A 17 -31.71 13.44 -19.81
C THR A 17 -30.41 14.01 -20.38
N HIS A 18 -30.47 15.08 -21.18
CA HIS A 18 -29.26 15.73 -21.70
C HIS A 18 -28.38 16.31 -20.59
N LEU A 19 -28.97 17.01 -19.61
CA LEU A 19 -28.23 17.58 -18.48
C LEU A 19 -27.71 16.50 -17.52
N GLU A 20 -28.46 15.41 -17.34
CA GLU A 20 -28.01 14.23 -16.59
C GLU A 20 -26.81 13.56 -17.25
N GLN A 21 -26.81 13.44 -18.59
CA GLN A 21 -25.68 12.94 -19.36
C GLN A 21 -24.44 13.83 -19.15
N ILE A 22 -24.57 15.14 -19.34
CA ILE A 22 -23.48 16.10 -19.11
C ILE A 22 -22.97 15.99 -17.67
N TYR A 23 -23.87 15.88 -16.69
CA TYR A 23 -23.49 15.73 -15.30
C TYR A 23 -22.71 14.44 -15.06
N ASN A 24 -23.17 13.31 -15.60
CA ASN A 24 -22.50 12.03 -15.41
C ASN A 24 -21.14 12.01 -16.12
N ASP A 25 -21.06 12.52 -17.34
CA ASP A 25 -19.82 12.58 -18.12
C ASP A 25 -18.81 13.56 -17.51
N THR A 26 -19.28 14.62 -16.83
CA THR A 26 -18.41 15.63 -16.21
C THR A 26 -18.02 15.28 -14.78
N PHE A 27 -18.96 14.78 -13.97
CA PHE A 27 -18.81 14.66 -12.52
C PHE A 27 -18.88 13.21 -12.01
N ASN A 28 -19.72 12.34 -12.60
CA ASN A 28 -19.84 10.93 -12.19
C ASN A 28 -19.09 9.96 -13.13
N ASN A 29 -17.91 10.36 -13.61
CA ASN A 29 -17.16 9.61 -14.63
C ASN A 29 -16.04 8.71 -14.08
N SER A 30 -15.82 8.71 -12.76
CA SER A 30 -14.77 7.91 -12.12
C SER A 30 -15.36 6.86 -11.20
N VAL A 31 -14.93 5.61 -11.34
CA VAL A 31 -15.20 4.54 -10.39
C VAL A 31 -13.91 4.20 -9.63
N LEU A 32 -14.04 3.89 -8.34
CA LEU A 32 -12.91 3.41 -7.55
C LEU A 32 -12.49 2.02 -8.05
N LYS A 33 -11.20 1.87 -8.35
CA LYS A 33 -10.61 0.57 -8.69
C LYS A 33 -10.79 -0.38 -7.50
N THR A 34 -11.31 -1.57 -7.77
CA THR A 34 -11.43 -2.65 -6.79
C THR A 34 -10.24 -3.59 -6.93
N TYR A 35 -9.70 -4.05 -5.81
CA TYR A 35 -8.53 -4.92 -5.75
C TYR A 35 -8.94 -6.21 -5.05
N ASP A 36 -8.71 -7.35 -5.71
CA ASP A 36 -8.92 -8.67 -5.15
C ASP A 36 -7.58 -9.40 -5.06
N GLY A 37 -7.08 -9.52 -3.84
CA GLY A 37 -5.85 -10.25 -3.52
C GLY A 37 -6.11 -11.68 -3.05
N SER A 38 -7.31 -12.25 -3.21
CA SER A 38 -7.65 -13.57 -2.68
C SER A 38 -6.67 -14.68 -3.09
N GLN A 39 -6.21 -14.62 -4.34
CA GLN A 39 -5.25 -15.54 -4.96
C GLN A 39 -3.78 -15.21 -4.65
N LEU A 40 -3.51 -14.21 -3.81
CA LEU A 40 -2.15 -13.85 -3.44
C LEU A 40 -1.56 -14.92 -2.53
N GLU A 41 -0.48 -15.54 -3.00
CA GLU A 41 0.38 -16.47 -2.26
C GLU A 41 1.72 -15.79 -2.00
N LEU A 42 2.12 -15.76 -0.73
CA LEU A 42 3.31 -15.04 -0.27
C LEU A 42 4.45 -16.03 -0.03
N GLU A 43 5.47 -16.00 -0.88
CA GLU A 43 6.57 -16.97 -0.79
C GLU A 43 7.51 -16.62 0.36
N GLY A 44 7.82 -17.61 1.21
CA GLY A 44 8.67 -17.41 2.38
C GLY A 44 7.99 -16.65 3.53
N PHE A 45 6.71 -16.33 3.39
CA PHE A 45 5.91 -15.77 4.48
C PHE A 45 5.63 -16.83 5.54
N ASN A 46 5.60 -16.39 6.79
CA ASN A 46 5.34 -17.27 7.92
C ASN A 46 3.91 -17.84 7.86
N HIS A 47 3.80 -19.14 7.60
CA HIS A 47 2.53 -19.86 7.47
C HIS A 47 1.70 -19.91 8.77
N HIS A 48 2.28 -19.58 9.93
CA HIS A 48 1.52 -19.44 11.17
C HIS A 48 0.72 -18.12 11.25
N ILE A 49 0.93 -17.20 10.32
CA ILE A 49 0.20 -15.93 10.24
C ILE A 49 -0.81 -16.02 9.11
N SER A 50 -2.09 -15.86 9.43
CA SER A 50 -3.16 -15.79 8.43
C SER A 50 -3.53 -14.34 8.14
N LEU A 51 -3.39 -13.93 6.88
CA LEU A 51 -3.82 -12.61 6.42
C LEU A 51 -5.34 -12.53 6.27
N ARG A 52 -5.91 -11.41 6.71
CA ARG A 52 -7.32 -11.08 6.49
C ARG A 52 -7.55 -10.65 5.04
N PRO A 53 -8.78 -10.78 4.50
CA PRO A 53 -9.08 -10.39 3.12
C PRO A 53 -8.67 -8.96 2.77
N HIS A 54 -8.90 -8.00 3.68
CA HIS A 54 -8.50 -6.60 3.44
C HIS A 54 -6.99 -6.41 3.35
N GLN A 55 -6.20 -7.22 4.07
CA GLN A 55 -4.74 -7.17 4.02
C GLN A 55 -4.23 -7.71 2.68
N LYS A 56 -4.79 -8.84 2.21
CA LYS A 56 -4.47 -9.36 0.88
C LYS A 56 -4.81 -8.35 -0.22
N ASN A 57 -5.98 -7.70 -0.13
CA ASN A 57 -6.38 -6.66 -1.09
C ASN A 57 -5.46 -5.43 -1.02
N ALA A 58 -5.04 -5.03 0.19
CA ALA A 58 -4.09 -3.94 0.37
C ALA A 58 -2.71 -4.25 -0.24
N ILE A 59 -2.20 -5.47 -0.02
CA ILE A 59 -0.93 -5.92 -0.60
C ILE A 59 -1.02 -5.95 -2.12
N PHE A 60 -2.09 -6.55 -2.66
CA PHE A 60 -2.33 -6.60 -4.09
C PHE A 60 -2.44 -5.20 -4.70
N ARG A 61 -3.11 -4.27 -4.03
CA ARG A 61 -3.14 -2.86 -4.42
C ARG A 61 -1.75 -2.23 -4.47
N THR A 62 -0.90 -2.46 -3.47
CA THR A 62 0.48 -1.95 -3.45
C THR A 62 1.33 -2.51 -4.60
N ILE A 63 1.10 -3.75 -5.01
CA ILE A 63 1.82 -4.35 -6.15
C ILE A 63 1.38 -3.71 -7.48
N GLN A 64 0.09 -3.37 -7.61
CA GLN A 64 -0.49 -2.87 -8.87
C GLN A 64 -0.30 -1.37 -9.09
N ASP A 65 -0.26 -0.57 -8.02
CA ASP A 65 -0.20 0.88 -8.10
C ASP A 65 1.17 1.42 -7.69
N ARG A 66 1.61 2.51 -8.32
CA ARG A 66 2.92 3.15 -8.01
C ARG A 66 2.99 3.80 -6.63
N ALA A 67 1.85 4.22 -6.09
CA ALA A 67 1.77 4.92 -4.81
C ALA A 67 0.46 4.54 -4.09
N VAL A 68 0.57 4.17 -2.81
CA VAL A 68 -0.57 3.72 -2.01
C VAL A 68 -0.44 4.30 -0.60
N CYS A 69 -1.55 4.82 -0.07
CA CYS A 69 -1.69 5.13 1.35
C CYS A 69 -2.42 3.97 2.05
N LEU A 70 -1.80 3.39 3.08
CA LEU A 70 -2.38 2.33 3.90
C LEU A 70 -3.05 2.92 5.16
N ASP A 71 -4.08 3.73 4.98
CA ASP A 71 -4.81 4.44 6.05
C ASP A 71 -5.81 3.55 6.80
N HIS A 72 -5.32 2.40 7.29
CA HIS A 72 -6.12 1.51 8.11
C HIS A 72 -6.01 1.89 9.59
N GLN A 73 -7.10 1.66 10.34
CA GLN A 73 -7.15 1.84 11.79
C GLN A 73 -5.95 1.16 12.49
N VAL A 74 -5.55 1.72 13.64
CA VAL A 74 -4.57 1.09 14.54
C VAL A 74 -4.98 -0.37 14.82
N GLY A 75 -4.02 -1.30 14.75
CA GLY A 75 -4.26 -2.73 14.92
C GLY A 75 -4.73 -3.48 13.68
N ALA A 76 -5.06 -2.81 12.57
CA ALA A 76 -5.50 -3.47 11.33
C ALA A 76 -4.39 -4.19 10.53
N GLY A 77 -3.14 -4.14 11.02
CA GLY A 77 -1.99 -4.83 10.43
C GLY A 77 -1.38 -4.12 9.22
N LYS A 78 -1.38 -2.78 9.19
CA LYS A 78 -0.75 -1.97 8.13
C LYS A 78 0.77 -2.22 7.99
N THR A 79 1.48 -2.44 9.09
CA THR A 79 2.92 -2.78 9.08
C THR A 79 3.16 -4.11 8.37
N LEU A 80 2.37 -5.14 8.71
CA LEU A 80 2.45 -6.45 8.07
C LEU A 80 2.15 -6.37 6.56
N CYS A 81 1.15 -5.56 6.17
CA CYS A 81 0.84 -5.31 4.76
C CYS A 81 2.04 -4.66 4.05
N ALA A 82 2.65 -3.63 4.64
CA ALA A 82 3.81 -2.96 4.06
C ALA A 82 4.98 -3.93 3.86
N ILE A 83 5.30 -4.75 4.87
CA ILE A 83 6.37 -5.76 4.79
C ILE A 83 6.09 -6.77 3.68
N ALA A 84 4.88 -7.35 3.65
CA ALA A 84 4.50 -8.31 2.61
C ALA A 84 4.52 -7.70 1.21
N SER A 85 4.03 -6.47 1.04
CA SER A 85 4.12 -5.75 -0.23
C SER A 85 5.57 -5.53 -0.68
N CYS A 86 6.49 -5.22 0.24
CA CYS A 86 7.90 -5.03 -0.08
C CYS A 86 8.55 -6.32 -0.57
N MET A 87 8.29 -7.44 0.12
CA MET A 87 8.84 -8.74 -0.23
C MET A 87 8.28 -9.28 -1.54
N GLU A 88 6.97 -9.14 -1.78
CA GLU A 88 6.36 -9.60 -3.03
C GLU A 88 6.81 -8.78 -4.23
N GLN A 89 6.87 -7.46 -4.14
CA GLN A 89 7.38 -6.64 -5.25
C GLN A 89 8.81 -7.01 -5.60
N LYS A 90 9.64 -7.33 -4.59
CA LYS A 90 11.02 -7.77 -4.80
C LYS A 90 11.09 -9.16 -5.43
N ARG A 91 10.28 -10.10 -4.94
CA ARG A 91 10.17 -11.46 -5.48
C ARG A 91 9.70 -11.46 -6.94
N MET A 92 8.76 -10.58 -7.28
CA MET A 92 8.25 -10.38 -8.65
C MET A 92 9.22 -9.59 -9.54
N GLY A 93 10.35 -9.10 -9.02
CA GLY A 93 11.31 -8.30 -9.79
C GLY A 93 10.82 -6.89 -10.15
N LEU A 94 9.75 -6.40 -9.50
CA LEU A 94 9.24 -5.04 -9.69
C LEU A 94 10.14 -3.99 -9.03
N VAL A 95 10.84 -4.38 -7.96
CA VAL A 95 11.82 -3.55 -7.26
C VAL A 95 13.10 -4.33 -6.98
N ASN A 96 14.25 -3.66 -7.11
CA ASN A 96 15.56 -4.26 -6.83
C ASN A 96 15.99 -4.08 -5.36
N LYS A 97 15.69 -2.90 -4.80
CA LYS A 97 16.03 -2.50 -3.44
C LYS A 97 14.84 -1.80 -2.81
N THR A 98 14.59 -2.08 -1.53
CA THR A 98 13.47 -1.48 -0.79
C THR A 98 14.01 -0.71 0.41
N LEU A 99 13.55 0.51 0.60
CA LEU A 99 13.84 1.34 1.77
C LEU A 99 12.55 1.61 2.55
N ILE A 100 12.59 1.40 3.85
CA ILE A 100 11.49 1.68 4.78
C ILE A 100 11.99 2.73 5.78
N ALA A 101 11.45 3.94 5.69
CA ALA A 101 11.74 5.02 6.63
C ALA A 101 10.75 4.99 7.79
N VAL A 102 11.25 4.94 9.03
CA VAL A 102 10.42 4.84 10.24
C VAL A 102 10.91 5.81 11.33
N PRO A 103 10.04 6.25 12.26
CA PRO A 103 10.48 6.96 13.44
C PRO A 103 11.56 6.19 14.22
N ASN A 104 12.57 6.90 14.72
CA ASN A 104 13.75 6.33 15.42
C ASN A 104 13.43 5.23 16.44
N HIS A 105 12.40 5.43 17.26
CA HIS A 105 12.01 4.48 18.32
C HIS A 105 11.31 3.21 17.81
N LEU A 106 10.97 3.14 16.52
CA LEU A 106 10.25 2.02 15.90
C LEU A 106 11.13 1.13 15.03
N THR A 107 12.40 1.49 14.77
CA THR A 107 13.28 0.75 13.85
C THR A 107 13.43 -0.71 14.25
N LYS A 108 13.70 -0.98 15.53
CA LYS A 108 13.82 -2.36 16.05
C LYS A 108 12.50 -3.12 15.96
N GLN A 109 11.40 -2.46 16.34
CA GLN A 109 10.06 -3.05 16.25
C GLN A 109 9.71 -3.46 14.81
N TRP A 110 10.06 -2.63 13.82
CA TRP A 110 9.88 -2.99 12.42
C TRP A 110 10.77 -4.16 11.99
N GLY A 111 12.02 -4.21 12.46
CA GLY A 111 12.90 -5.36 12.26
C GLY A 111 12.30 -6.66 12.78
N ASP A 112 11.79 -6.64 14.02
CA ASP A 112 11.16 -7.81 14.65
C ASP A 112 9.91 -8.26 13.89
N GLU A 113 9.04 -7.32 13.50
CA GLU A 113 7.87 -7.63 12.66
C GLU A 113 8.27 -8.19 11.29
N PHE A 114 9.40 -7.75 10.73
CA PHE A 114 9.92 -8.27 9.47
C PHE A 114 10.32 -9.73 9.59
N TYR A 115 11.11 -10.09 10.59
CA TYR A 115 11.53 -11.48 10.82
C TYR A 115 10.38 -12.37 11.29
N LYS A 116 9.40 -11.82 12.00
CA LYS A 116 8.18 -12.53 12.34
C LYS A 116 7.36 -12.89 11.10
N ALA A 117 7.28 -11.99 10.13
CA ALA A 117 6.57 -12.19 8.86
C ALA A 117 7.37 -13.04 7.86
N TYR A 118 8.68 -12.84 7.77
CA TYR A 118 9.60 -13.53 6.86
C TYR A 118 10.88 -13.93 7.59
N PRO A 119 10.91 -15.11 8.24
CA PRO A 119 12.04 -15.54 9.08
C PRO A 119 13.39 -15.59 8.37
N ASN A 120 13.39 -15.84 7.06
CA ASN A 120 14.58 -15.98 6.24
C ASN A 120 14.90 -14.72 5.41
N ALA A 121 14.24 -13.58 5.67
CA ALA A 121 14.49 -12.35 4.92
C ALA A 121 15.87 -11.76 5.27
N ASN A 122 16.58 -11.27 4.25
CA ASN A 122 17.80 -10.50 4.46
C ASN A 122 17.46 -9.00 4.60
N VAL A 123 17.46 -8.49 5.84
CA VAL A 123 17.05 -7.12 6.18
C VAL A 123 18.15 -6.40 6.94
N LEU A 124 18.58 -5.24 6.44
CA LEU A 124 19.48 -4.33 7.16
C LEU A 124 18.64 -3.34 7.96
N VAL A 125 18.81 -3.39 9.29
CA VAL A 125 18.17 -2.49 10.23
C VAL A 125 19.21 -1.49 10.70
N VAL A 126 19.01 -0.21 10.37
CA VAL A 126 19.92 0.90 10.70
C VAL A 126 19.29 1.79 11.76
N ASP A 127 19.92 1.87 12.92
CA ASP A 127 19.58 2.76 14.04
C ASP A 127 20.52 3.99 14.03
N LYS A 128 20.14 5.08 14.69
CA LYS A 128 20.91 6.34 14.75
C LYS A 128 22.32 6.16 15.36
N LYS A 129 22.53 5.11 16.12
CA LYS A 129 23.82 4.77 16.75
C LYS A 129 24.72 3.92 15.87
N ASP A 130 24.22 3.46 14.73
CA ASP A 130 24.98 2.63 13.80
C ASP A 130 26.05 3.46 13.09
N THR A 131 27.28 2.94 13.07
CA THR A 131 28.50 3.60 12.58
C THR A 131 28.66 3.43 11.06
N THR A 132 29.69 4.08 10.51
CA THR A 132 30.07 4.09 9.09
C THR A 132 30.11 2.72 8.41
N GLU A 133 30.44 1.64 9.12
CA GLU A 133 30.48 0.27 8.55
C GLU A 133 29.12 -0.19 8.01
N LYS A 134 28.02 0.15 8.71
CA LYS A 134 26.67 -0.17 8.23
C LYS A 134 26.25 0.72 7.06
N GLU A 135 26.74 1.96 7.00
CA GLU A 135 26.52 2.87 5.87
C GLU A 135 27.20 2.34 4.60
N GLU A 136 28.43 1.82 4.69
CA GLU A 136 29.11 1.19 3.55
C GLU A 136 28.36 -0.05 3.03
N SER A 137 27.84 -0.88 3.95
CA SER A 137 27.01 -2.04 3.60
C SER A 137 25.73 -1.65 2.85
N PHE A 138 25.16 -0.48 3.18
CA PHE A 138 23.98 0.05 2.49
C PHE A 138 24.26 0.35 1.01
N TYR A 139 25.43 0.89 0.67
CA TYR A 139 25.79 1.18 -0.73
C TYR A 139 26.19 -0.06 -1.53
N SER A 140 26.76 -1.07 -0.86
CA SER A 140 27.29 -2.26 -1.52
C SER A 140 26.20 -3.29 -1.91
N ILE A 141 25.12 -3.41 -1.12
CA ILE A 141 24.15 -4.50 -1.31
C ILE A 141 22.99 -4.08 -2.22
N LYS A 142 23.03 -4.54 -3.48
CA LYS A 142 22.04 -4.25 -4.52
C LYS A 142 20.66 -4.88 -4.29
N SER A 143 20.55 -5.90 -3.45
CA SER A 143 19.33 -6.71 -3.26
C SER A 143 18.83 -6.74 -1.81
N LEU A 144 19.04 -5.68 -1.03
CA LEU A 144 18.68 -5.65 0.40
C LEU A 144 17.39 -4.87 0.65
N THR A 145 16.62 -5.31 1.64
CA THR A 145 15.59 -4.46 2.24
C THR A 145 16.23 -3.71 3.41
N THR A 146 16.13 -2.38 3.42
CA THR A 146 16.72 -1.54 4.47
C THR A 146 15.63 -0.83 5.24
N ILE A 147 15.73 -0.87 6.57
CA ILE A 147 14.91 -0.07 7.48
C ILE A 147 15.81 1.01 8.07
N MET A 148 15.41 2.27 7.91
CA MET A 148 16.20 3.43 8.34
C MET A 148 15.32 4.41 9.11
N THR A 149 15.96 5.15 10.00
CA THR A 149 15.32 6.23 10.76
C THR A 149 15.06 7.47 9.91
N LEU A 150 13.94 8.15 10.16
CA LEU A 150 13.73 9.55 9.74
C LEU A 150 14.57 10.51 10.58
#